data_AF-A0A3E0Q0M0-F1
#
_entry.id   AF-A0A3E0Q0M0-F1
#
_cell.length_a   1.000
_cell.length_b   1.000
_cell.length_c   1.000
_cell.angle_alpha   90.00
_cell.angle_beta   90.00
_cell.angle_gamma   90.00
#
_symmetry.space_group_name_H-M   'P 1'
#
loop_
_entity.id
_entity.type
_entity.pdbx_description
1 polymer ?
#
loop_
_entity_poly.entity_id
_entity_poly.type
_entity_poly.pdbx_seq_one_letter_code
_entity_poly.pdbx_strand_id
1 'polypeptide(L)'
;MSLFTSHRESRLWIWAGTAAIAVFASIPFAGSLVTLIEEPVATTLFVVGLLLILAGLAVFALRIRPGPEELAIALVIGAAYLLLFSRMSIPAERTHLVEYGVIAVLIRAALVERRSNGQFRHNASLVAVGAAMALGTVDELIQAFIPSRVFDWRDIGFNAGAALLAIIAVQALAWARKRRTGTTR
;
A
#
# COMPACT_ATOMS: atom_id res chain seq x y z
N MET A 1 30.75 -9.28 -0.21
CA MET A 1 29.99 -8.02 -0.39
C MET A 1 28.70 -8.12 0.43
N SER A 2 28.36 -7.09 1.20
CA SER A 2 27.10 -7.05 1.96
C SER A 2 25.91 -6.97 0.99
N LEU A 3 24.86 -7.78 1.20
CA LEU A 3 23.62 -7.73 0.41
C LEU A 3 22.90 -6.39 0.55
N PHE A 4 23.08 -5.70 1.67
CA PHE A 4 22.43 -4.41 1.99
C PHE A 4 23.47 -3.31 2.21
N THR A 5 23.09 -2.06 1.94
CA THR A 5 23.96 -0.90 2.13
C THR A 5 23.86 -0.29 3.52
N SER A 6 22.76 -0.52 4.24
CA SER A 6 22.57 -0.07 5.62
C SER A 6 21.64 -1.00 6.41
N HIS A 7 21.68 -0.91 7.74
CA HIS A 7 20.71 -1.60 8.61
C HIS A 7 19.27 -1.16 8.33
N ARG A 8 19.08 0.11 7.98
CA ARG A 8 17.76 0.65 7.62
C ARG A 8 17.24 0.00 6.34
N GLU A 9 18.10 -0.12 5.33
CA GLU A 9 17.74 -0.79 4.08
C GLU A 9 17.32 -2.25 4.33
N SER A 10 18.12 -2.97 5.12
CA SER A 10 17.81 -4.37 5.47
C SER A 10 16.45 -4.50 6.17
N ARG A 11 16.16 -3.62 7.15
CA ARG A 11 14.87 -3.62 7.84
C ARG A 11 13.70 -3.34 6.90
N LEU A 12 13.86 -2.40 5.95
CA LEU A 12 12.82 -2.08 4.98
C LEU A 12 12.53 -3.26 4.04
N TRP A 13 13.56 -3.97 3.59
CA TRP A 13 13.38 -5.20 2.80
C TRP A 13 12.73 -6.32 3.61
N ILE A 14 13.09 -6.49 4.88
CA ILE A 14 12.43 -7.44 5.77
C ILE A 14 10.94 -7.11 5.89
N TRP A 15 10.59 -5.84 6.14
CA TRP A 15 9.18 -5.44 6.23
C TRP A 15 8.43 -5.63 4.91
N ALA A 16 9.04 -5.29 3.77
CA ALA A 16 8.45 -5.52 2.45
C ALA A 16 8.20 -7.02 2.20
N GLY A 17 9.19 -7.86 2.52
CA GLY A 17 9.09 -9.31 2.41
C GLY A 17 8.02 -9.89 3.34
N THR A 18 7.99 -9.47 4.60
CA THR A 18 6.96 -9.89 5.56
C THR A 18 5.56 -9.48 5.09
N ALA A 19 5.39 -8.27 4.56
CA ALA A 19 4.11 -7.82 4.02
C ALA A 19 3.68 -8.68 2.81
N ALA A 20 4.59 -8.95 1.86
CA ALA A 20 4.29 -9.81 0.71
C ALA A 20 3.96 -11.26 1.13
N ILE A 21 4.70 -11.81 2.08
CA ILE A 21 4.41 -13.14 2.65
C ILE A 21 3.04 -13.16 3.32
N ALA A 22 2.68 -12.10 4.06
CA ALA A 22 1.37 -12.02 4.70
C ALA A 22 0.24 -11.99 3.66
N VAL A 23 0.40 -11.26 2.55
CA VAL A 23 -0.56 -11.26 1.43
C VAL A 23 -0.72 -12.68 0.89
N PHE A 24 0.37 -13.34 0.49
CA PHE A 24 0.29 -14.70 -0.07
C PHE A 24 -0.24 -15.74 0.92
N ALA A 25 0.14 -15.61 2.19
CA ALA A 25 -0.35 -16.50 3.25
C ALA A 25 -1.84 -16.28 3.54
N SER A 26 -2.42 -15.12 3.21
CA SER A 26 -3.84 -14.83 3.41
C SER A 26 -4.75 -15.49 2.37
N ILE A 27 -4.21 -15.83 1.19
CA ILE A 27 -4.95 -16.37 0.04
C ILE A 27 -5.85 -17.56 0.42
N PRO A 28 -5.38 -18.61 1.13
CA PRO A 28 -6.22 -19.77 1.46
C PRO A 28 -7.32 -19.45 2.46
N PHE A 29 -7.16 -18.40 3.27
CA PHE A 29 -8.06 -18.06 4.36
C PHE A 29 -9.15 -17.07 3.95
N ALA A 30 -8.95 -16.33 2.85
CA ALA A 30 -9.89 -15.30 2.40
C ALA A 30 -11.32 -15.83 2.22
N GLY A 31 -11.50 -17.02 1.64
CA GLY A 31 -12.83 -17.63 1.48
C GLY A 31 -13.41 -18.21 2.78
N SER A 32 -12.56 -18.73 3.66
CA SER A 32 -13.00 -19.38 4.91
C SER A 32 -13.40 -18.38 5.98
N LEU A 33 -12.71 -17.23 6.06
CA LEU A 33 -13.03 -16.17 7.03
C LEU A 33 -14.40 -15.55 6.78
N VAL A 34 -14.82 -15.45 5.52
CA VAL A 34 -16.15 -14.90 5.15
C VAL A 34 -17.28 -15.82 5.61
N THR A 35 -17.08 -17.14 5.60
CA THR A 35 -18.12 -18.10 6.04
C THR A 35 -18.17 -18.29 7.56
N LEU A 36 -17.12 -17.90 8.27
CA LEU A 36 -16.99 -18.00 9.74
C LEU A 36 -17.65 -16.83 10.49
N ILE A 37 -17.86 -15.69 9.83
CA ILE A 37 -18.37 -14.47 10.47
C ILE A 37 -19.76 -14.17 9.92
N GLU A 38 -20.75 -14.13 10.81
CA GLU A 38 -22.10 -13.70 10.43
C GLU A 38 -22.10 -12.23 9.97
N GLU A 39 -22.89 -11.91 8.95
CA GLU A 39 -23.00 -10.57 8.35
C GLU A 39 -23.16 -9.41 9.36
N PRO A 40 -23.98 -9.52 10.44
CA PRO A 40 -24.09 -8.44 11.42
C PRO A 40 -22.80 -8.21 12.23
N VAL A 41 -22.07 -9.29 12.53
CA VAL A 41 -20.79 -9.24 13.25
C VAL A 41 -19.72 -8.62 12.34
N ALA A 42 -19.66 -9.04 11.07
CA ALA A 42 -18.75 -8.48 10.08
C ALA A 42 -18.98 -6.97 9.90
N THR A 43 -20.26 -6.56 9.78
CA THR A 43 -20.65 -5.14 9.66
C THR A 43 -20.24 -4.35 10.90
N THR A 44 -20.46 -4.89 12.10
CA THR A 44 -20.09 -4.23 13.36
C THR A 44 -18.58 -4.05 13.47
N LEU A 45 -17.80 -5.09 13.20
CA LEU A 45 -16.34 -5.04 13.20
C LEU A 45 -15.81 -4.02 12.18
N PHE A 46 -16.40 -3.96 10.99
CA PHE A 46 -16.06 -2.98 9.96
C PHE A 46 -16.31 -1.55 10.45
N VAL A 47 -17.48 -1.25 11.01
CA VAL A 47 -17.82 0.09 11.52
C VAL A 47 -16.89 0.49 12.67
N VAL A 48 -16.64 -0.41 13.62
CA VAL A 48 -15.71 -0.15 14.74
C VAL A 48 -14.30 0.11 14.21
N GLY A 49 -13.81 -0.71 13.28
CA GLY A 49 -12.52 -0.51 12.63
C GLY A 49 -12.41 0.85 11.93
N LEU A 50 -13.45 1.25 11.19
CA LEU A 50 -13.52 2.54 10.52
C LEU A 50 -13.46 3.71 11.51
N LEU A 51 -14.25 3.65 12.60
CA LEU A 51 -14.24 4.68 13.63
C LEU A 51 -12.88 4.78 14.32
N LEU A 52 -12.20 3.66 14.58
CA LEU A 52 -10.86 3.65 15.16
C LEU A 52 -9.82 4.26 14.21
N ILE A 53 -9.89 3.96 12.91
CA ILE A 53 -9.04 4.59 11.90
C ILE A 53 -9.29 6.10 11.86
N LEU A 54 -10.54 6.55 11.81
CA LEU A 54 -10.89 7.98 11.80
C LEU A 54 -10.42 8.69 13.08
N ALA A 55 -10.60 8.07 14.25
CA ALA A 55 -10.10 8.60 15.51
C ALA A 55 -8.57 8.68 15.54
N GLY A 56 -7.89 7.62 15.07
CA GLY A 56 -6.43 7.60 14.94
C GLY A 56 -5.92 8.68 13.99
N LEU A 57 -6.57 8.87 12.84
CA LEU A 57 -6.27 9.95 11.89
C LEU A 57 -6.50 11.33 12.49
N ALA A 58 -7.59 11.53 13.23
CA ALA A 58 -7.87 12.79 13.93
C ALA A 58 -6.79 13.09 14.98
N VAL A 59 -6.45 12.12 15.83
CA VAL A 59 -5.36 12.26 16.82
C VAL A 59 -4.03 12.54 16.13
N PHE A 60 -3.72 11.84 15.06
CA PHE A 60 -2.50 12.05 14.28
C PHE A 60 -2.47 13.46 13.69
N ALA A 61 -3.56 13.90 13.04
CA ALA A 61 -3.68 15.23 12.47
C ALA A 61 -3.55 16.34 13.53
N LEU A 62 -4.13 16.16 14.71
CA LEU A 62 -3.97 17.09 15.83
C LEU A 62 -2.51 17.19 16.32
N ARG A 63 -1.74 16.10 16.25
CA ARG A 63 -0.33 16.06 16.62
C ARG A 63 0.59 16.68 15.56
N ILE A 64 0.39 16.34 14.28
CA ILE A 64 1.28 16.79 13.20
C ILE A 64 0.89 18.17 12.62
N ARG A 65 -0.35 18.61 12.84
CA ARG A 65 -0.94 19.86 12.33
C ARG A 65 -0.61 20.06 10.84
N PRO A 66 -1.21 19.23 9.95
CA PRO A 66 -0.90 19.25 8.53
C PRO A 66 -1.26 20.61 7.93
N GLY A 67 -0.47 21.06 6.95
CA GLY A 67 -0.80 22.28 6.21
C GLY A 67 -2.02 22.07 5.30
N PRO A 68 -2.62 23.16 4.76
CA PRO A 68 -3.74 23.05 3.83
C PRO A 68 -3.37 22.26 2.56
N GLU A 69 -2.12 22.37 2.10
CA GLU A 69 -1.61 21.57 0.96
C GLU A 69 -1.57 20.07 1.29
N GLU A 70 -1.10 19.69 2.48
CA GLU A 70 -1.07 18.29 2.93
C GLU A 70 -2.48 17.72 3.06
N LEU A 71 -3.44 18.51 3.56
CA LEU A 71 -4.84 18.13 3.65
C LEU A 71 -5.48 17.96 2.27
N ALA A 72 -5.23 18.89 1.34
CA ALA A 72 -5.74 18.79 -0.03
C ALA A 72 -5.19 17.55 -0.74
N ILE A 73 -3.89 17.25 -0.60
CA ILE A 73 -3.27 16.03 -1.13
C ILE A 73 -3.92 14.79 -0.51
N ALA A 74 -4.11 14.76 0.80
CA ALA A 74 -4.74 13.64 1.49
C ALA A 74 -6.18 13.41 1.01
N LEU A 75 -6.95 14.49 0.79
CA LEU A 75 -8.32 14.41 0.26
C LEU A 75 -8.35 13.90 -1.18
N VAL A 76 -7.48 14.38 -2.06
CA VAL A 76 -7.41 13.93 -3.47
C VAL A 76 -6.99 12.46 -3.56
N ILE A 77 -5.96 12.06 -2.81
CA ILE A 77 -5.52 10.66 -2.76
C ILE A 77 -6.60 9.78 -2.13
N GLY A 78 -7.22 10.23 -1.03
CA GLY A 78 -8.31 9.52 -0.38
C GLY A 78 -9.50 9.32 -1.33
N ALA A 79 -9.88 10.36 -2.08
CA ALA A 79 -10.91 10.26 -3.11
C ALA A 79 -10.54 9.27 -4.23
N ALA A 80 -9.28 9.27 -4.69
CA ALA A 80 -8.82 8.30 -5.69
C ALA A 80 -8.87 6.86 -5.16
N TYR A 81 -8.46 6.62 -3.91
CA TYR A 81 -8.59 5.34 -3.23
C TYR A 81 -10.06 4.91 -3.09
N LEU A 82 -10.96 5.83 -2.72
CA LEU A 82 -12.40 5.56 -2.62
C LEU A 82 -13.02 5.22 -3.98
N LEU A 83 -12.63 5.93 -5.05
CA LEU A 83 -13.09 5.64 -6.40
C LEU A 83 -12.64 4.24 -6.84
N LEU A 84 -11.38 3.86 -6.62
CA LEU A 84 -10.91 2.50 -6.89
C LEU A 84 -11.65 1.45 -6.05
N PHE A 85 -11.81 1.71 -4.75
CA PHE A 85 -12.54 0.83 -3.83
C PHE A 85 -13.98 0.58 -4.29
N SER A 86 -14.68 1.63 -4.76
CA SER A 86 -16.05 1.53 -5.26
C SER A 86 -16.20 0.74 -6.57
N ARG A 87 -15.09 0.52 -7.30
CA ARG A 87 -15.07 -0.28 -8.53
C ARG A 87 -14.82 -1.77 -8.28
N MET A 88 -14.44 -2.15 -7.06
CA MET A 88 -14.17 -3.54 -6.67
C MET A 88 -15.41 -4.21 -6.09
N SER A 89 -15.84 -5.29 -6.72
CA SER A 89 -17.03 -6.05 -6.34
C SER A 89 -16.81 -6.95 -5.12
N ILE A 90 -15.61 -7.52 -4.95
CA ILE A 90 -15.36 -8.52 -3.92
C ILE A 90 -14.60 -7.89 -2.74
N PRO A 91 -15.07 -8.04 -1.49
CA PRO A 91 -14.39 -7.47 -0.32
C PRO A 91 -12.91 -7.87 -0.18
N ALA A 92 -12.55 -9.10 -0.59
CA ALA A 92 -11.17 -9.58 -0.59
C ALA A 92 -10.26 -8.76 -1.53
N GLU A 93 -10.73 -8.37 -2.72
CA GLU A 93 -9.97 -7.54 -3.67
C GLU A 93 -9.69 -6.13 -3.11
N ARG A 94 -10.51 -5.66 -2.17
CA ARG A 94 -10.37 -4.33 -1.58
C ARG A 94 -9.21 -4.23 -0.59
N THR A 95 -8.79 -5.33 0.04
CA THR A 95 -7.62 -5.34 0.95
C THR A 95 -6.32 -5.16 0.19
N HIS A 96 -6.25 -5.70 -1.04
CA HIS A 96 -5.09 -5.68 -1.91
C HIS A 96 -4.67 -4.24 -2.25
N LEU A 97 -5.65 -3.36 -2.36
CA LEU A 97 -5.46 -1.93 -2.61
C LEU A 97 -4.59 -1.27 -1.51
N VAL A 98 -4.74 -1.67 -0.25
CA VAL A 98 -3.89 -1.18 0.84
C VAL A 98 -2.55 -1.94 0.87
N GLU A 99 -2.60 -3.26 0.73
CA GLU A 99 -1.44 -4.14 0.84
C GLU A 99 -0.36 -3.83 -0.20
N TYR A 100 -0.73 -3.76 -1.48
CA TYR A 100 0.20 -3.43 -2.57
C TYR A 100 0.68 -1.97 -2.52
N GLY A 101 -0.15 -1.06 -2.01
CA GLY A 101 0.27 0.32 -1.70
C GLY A 101 1.38 0.36 -0.65
N VAL A 102 1.22 -0.37 0.46
CA VAL A 102 2.22 -0.47 1.53
C VAL A 102 3.51 -1.12 1.03
N ILE A 103 3.40 -2.25 0.31
CA ILE A 103 4.55 -2.94 -0.28
C ILE A 103 5.33 -2.00 -1.20
N ALA A 104 4.65 -1.28 -2.09
CA ALA A 104 5.28 -0.33 -3.00
C ALA A 104 6.03 0.79 -2.24
N VAL A 105 5.45 1.32 -1.16
CA VAL A 105 6.09 2.35 -0.33
C VAL A 105 7.34 1.81 0.38
N LEU A 106 7.29 0.59 0.92
CA LEU A 106 8.42 -0.04 1.60
C LEU A 106 9.56 -0.34 0.62
N ILE A 107 9.26 -0.91 -0.55
CA ILE A 107 10.24 -1.17 -1.61
C ILE A 107 10.87 0.14 -2.06
N ARG A 108 10.05 1.18 -2.34
CA ARG A 108 10.57 2.49 -2.71
C ARG A 108 11.50 3.05 -1.63
N ALA A 109 11.12 2.95 -0.35
CA ALA A 109 11.94 3.44 0.75
C ALA A 109 13.30 2.72 0.82
N ALA A 110 13.33 1.40 0.64
CA ALA A 110 14.57 0.62 0.61
C ALA A 110 15.46 1.03 -0.57
N LEU A 111 14.87 1.22 -1.76
CA LEU A 111 15.60 1.65 -2.96
C LEU A 111 16.11 3.09 -2.87
N VAL A 112 15.37 4.00 -2.22
CA VAL A 112 15.83 5.37 -1.95
C VAL A 112 17.03 5.35 -1.00
N GLU A 113 16.99 4.54 0.06
CA GLU A 113 18.12 4.35 0.99
C GLU A 113 19.36 3.79 0.27
N ARG A 114 19.17 2.78 -0.58
CA ARG A 114 20.27 2.23 -1.40
C ARG A 114 20.84 3.27 -2.37
N ARG A 115 19.99 4.12 -2.94
CA ARG A 115 20.39 5.23 -3.82
C ARG A 115 21.18 6.29 -3.07
N SER A 116 20.78 6.67 -1.86
CA SER A 116 21.53 7.62 -1.04
C SER A 116 22.91 7.09 -0.64
N ASN A 117 23.07 5.77 -0.58
CA ASN A 117 24.36 5.11 -0.33
C ASN A 117 25.17 4.84 -1.62
N GLY A 118 24.76 5.40 -2.77
CA GLY A 118 25.50 5.35 -4.03
C GLY A 118 25.42 4.05 -4.83
N GLN A 119 24.63 3.07 -4.37
CA GLN A 119 24.60 1.70 -4.93
C GLN A 119 23.34 1.41 -5.76
N PHE A 120 22.55 2.43 -6.11
CA PHE A 120 21.37 2.28 -6.96
C PHE A 120 21.18 3.49 -7.88
N ARG A 121 21.07 3.26 -9.19
CA ARG A 121 21.02 4.32 -10.21
C ARG A 121 19.64 4.49 -10.85
N HIS A 122 18.76 3.50 -10.70
CA HIS A 122 17.44 3.52 -11.32
C HIS A 122 16.44 4.38 -10.53
N ASN A 123 15.30 4.68 -11.16
CA ASN A 123 14.22 5.38 -10.49
C ASN A 123 13.51 4.45 -9.49
N ALA A 124 13.75 4.68 -8.20
CA ALA A 124 13.17 3.90 -7.10
C ALA A 124 11.64 3.81 -7.14
N SER A 125 10.96 4.87 -7.59
CA SER A 125 9.50 4.89 -7.71
C SER A 125 9.02 3.94 -8.81
N LEU A 126 9.63 3.97 -10.00
CA LEU A 126 9.25 3.09 -11.11
C LEU A 126 9.53 1.62 -10.79
N VAL A 127 10.69 1.34 -10.18
CA VAL A 127 11.04 -0.03 -9.79
C VAL A 127 10.10 -0.54 -8.70
N ALA A 128 9.68 0.30 -7.76
CA ALA A 128 8.72 -0.10 -6.74
C ALA A 128 7.31 -0.40 -7.30
N VAL A 129 6.80 0.42 -8.25
CA VAL A 129 5.54 0.12 -8.94
C VAL A 129 5.66 -1.18 -9.73
N GLY A 130 6.74 -1.34 -10.50
CA GLY A 130 6.98 -2.56 -11.28
C GLY A 130 7.08 -3.81 -10.40
N ALA A 131 7.74 -3.72 -9.25
CA ALA A 131 7.84 -4.81 -8.29
C ALA A 131 6.47 -5.16 -7.67
N ALA A 132 5.67 -4.15 -7.29
CA ALA A 132 4.33 -4.37 -6.77
C ALA A 132 3.40 -5.00 -7.82
N MET A 133 3.50 -4.57 -9.09
CA MET A 133 2.76 -5.17 -10.21
C MET A 133 3.19 -6.62 -10.46
N ALA A 134 4.49 -6.92 -10.39
CA ALA A 134 4.99 -8.28 -10.52
C ALA A 134 4.48 -9.17 -9.37
N LEU A 135 4.50 -8.68 -8.12
CA LEU A 135 3.94 -9.41 -6.97
C LEU A 135 2.44 -9.64 -7.14
N GLY A 136 1.68 -8.64 -7.57
CA GLY A 136 0.24 -8.77 -7.84
C GLY A 136 -0.07 -9.72 -9.00
N THR A 137 0.83 -9.85 -9.97
CA THR A 137 0.70 -10.86 -11.03
C THR A 137 0.94 -12.26 -10.47
N VAL A 138 1.94 -12.42 -9.59
CA VAL A 138 2.20 -13.71 -8.93
C VAL A 138 1.01 -14.13 -8.05
N ASP A 139 0.43 -13.19 -7.31
CA ASP A 139 -0.80 -13.40 -6.53
C ASP A 139 -1.93 -13.92 -7.41
N GLU A 140 -2.21 -13.25 -8.53
CA GLU A 140 -3.28 -13.66 -9.44
C GLU A 140 -3.02 -15.03 -10.07
N LEU A 141 -1.75 -15.34 -10.37
CA LEU A 141 -1.35 -16.66 -10.83
C LEU A 141 -1.55 -17.74 -9.76
N ILE A 142 -1.30 -17.43 -8.48
CA ILE A 142 -1.58 -18.35 -7.37
C ILE A 142 -3.09 -18.53 -7.22
N GLN A 143 -3.87 -17.44 -7.28
CA GLN A 143 -5.33 -17.49 -7.17
C GLN A 143 -5.98 -18.27 -8.33
N ALA A 144 -5.38 -18.32 -9.51
CA ALA A 144 -5.85 -19.13 -10.63
C ALA A 144 -5.85 -20.66 -10.35
N PHE A 145 -5.11 -21.12 -9.35
CA PHE A 145 -5.14 -22.52 -8.90
C PHE A 145 -6.25 -22.80 -7.87
N ILE A 146 -6.99 -21.78 -7.44
CA ILE A 146 -8.09 -21.92 -6.47
C ILE A 146 -9.39 -22.10 -7.24
N PRO A 147 -10.10 -23.24 -7.10
CA PRO A 147 -11.27 -23.55 -7.91
C PRO A 147 -12.40 -22.51 -7.86
N SER A 148 -12.49 -21.75 -6.77
CA SER A 148 -13.51 -20.71 -6.57
C SER A 148 -13.11 -19.33 -7.09
N ARG A 149 -11.93 -19.17 -7.71
CA ARG A 149 -11.40 -17.90 -8.22
C ARG A 149 -11.06 -18.03 -9.71
N VAL A 150 -11.24 -16.93 -10.43
CA VAL A 150 -10.93 -16.82 -11.86
C VAL A 150 -9.85 -15.78 -12.01
N PHE A 151 -8.83 -16.10 -12.80
CA PHE A 151 -7.77 -15.14 -13.14
C PHE A 151 -8.37 -13.87 -13.78
N ASP A 152 -8.10 -12.71 -13.20
CA ASP A 152 -8.59 -11.41 -13.64
C ASP A 152 -7.47 -10.38 -13.85
N TRP A 153 -7.25 -9.97 -15.10
CA TRP A 153 -6.29 -8.92 -15.45
C TRP A 153 -6.58 -7.56 -14.79
N ARG A 154 -7.83 -7.32 -14.41
CA ARG A 154 -8.23 -6.08 -13.74
C ARG A 154 -7.61 -5.98 -12.35
N ASP A 155 -7.42 -7.11 -11.66
CA ASP A 155 -6.86 -7.14 -10.31
C ASP A 155 -5.37 -6.76 -10.32
N ILE A 156 -4.63 -7.23 -11.32
CA ILE A 156 -3.25 -6.77 -11.57
C ILE A 156 -3.23 -5.26 -11.83
N GLY A 157 -4.17 -4.75 -12.63
CA GLY A 157 -4.32 -3.32 -12.89
C GLY A 157 -4.62 -2.50 -11.64
N PHE A 158 -5.50 -2.99 -10.78
CA PHE A 158 -5.83 -2.34 -9.51
C PHE A 158 -4.66 -2.35 -8.52
N ASN A 159 -3.92 -3.45 -8.42
CA ASN A 159 -2.72 -3.56 -7.59
C ASN A 159 -1.63 -2.58 -8.05
N ALA A 160 -1.43 -2.47 -9.37
CA ALA A 160 -0.53 -1.47 -9.95
C ALA A 160 -1.00 -0.03 -9.70
N GLY A 161 -2.30 0.22 -9.83
CA GLY A 161 -2.92 1.53 -9.54
C GLY A 161 -2.77 1.93 -8.08
N ALA A 162 -2.97 1.00 -7.15
CA ALA A 162 -2.76 1.18 -5.73
C ALA A 162 -1.30 1.53 -5.40
N ALA A 163 -0.34 0.78 -5.95
CA ALA A 163 1.08 1.06 -5.81
C ALA A 163 1.46 2.45 -6.32
N LEU A 164 0.93 2.83 -7.50
CA LEU A 164 1.16 4.14 -8.10
C LEU A 164 0.60 5.27 -7.24
N LEU A 165 -0.65 5.16 -6.79
CA LEU A 165 -1.28 6.17 -5.94
C LEU A 165 -0.53 6.34 -4.61
N ALA A 166 -0.13 5.26 -3.96
CA ALA A 166 0.66 5.31 -2.73
C ALA A 166 2.00 6.05 -2.93
N ILE A 167 2.69 5.77 -4.05
CA ILE A 167 3.96 6.44 -4.38
C ILE A 167 3.77 7.92 -4.73
N ILE A 168 2.69 8.26 -5.45
CA ILE A 168 2.33 9.67 -5.71
C ILE A 168 2.05 10.38 -4.40
N ALA A 169 1.27 9.78 -3.49
CA ALA A 169 0.93 10.35 -2.20
C ALA A 169 2.19 10.66 -1.38
N VAL A 170 3.12 9.72 -1.26
CA VAL A 170 4.38 9.92 -0.52
C VAL A 170 5.22 11.04 -1.13
N GLN A 171 5.28 11.14 -2.46
CA GLN A 171 6.05 12.19 -3.13
C GLN A 171 5.40 13.56 -3.01
N ALA A 172 4.08 13.65 -3.19
CA ALA A 172 3.32 14.89 -3.07
C ALA A 172 3.39 15.44 -1.64
N LEU A 173 3.25 14.58 -0.62
CA LEU A 173 3.39 14.97 0.77
C LEU A 173 4.81 15.45 1.10
N ALA A 174 5.84 14.76 0.62
CA ALA A 174 7.23 15.19 0.80
C ALA A 174 7.49 16.56 0.15
N TRP A 175 6.92 16.80 -1.03
CA TRP A 175 7.01 18.07 -1.74
C TRP A 175 6.30 19.21 -0.99
N ALA A 176 5.07 18.99 -0.51
CA ALA A 176 4.31 20.00 0.24
C ALA A 176 5.02 20.38 1.54
N ARG A 177 5.58 19.38 2.24
CA ARG A 177 6.41 19.62 3.44
C ARG A 177 7.66 20.44 3.13
N LYS A 178 8.38 20.13 2.04
CA LYS A 178 9.57 20.89 1.61
C LYS A 178 9.22 22.36 1.31
N ARG A 179 8.07 22.62 0.66
CA ARG A 179 7.56 23.98 0.41
C ARG A 179 7.27 24.71 1.71
N ARG A 180 6.57 24.07 2.65
CA ARG A 180 6.20 24.66 3.93
C ARG A 180 7.41 24.99 4.81
N THR A 181 8.47 24.17 4.79
CA THR A 181 9.67 24.41 5.62
C THR A 181 10.73 25.30 4.95
N GLY A 182 10.47 25.83 3.75
CA GLY A 182 11.37 26.75 3.05
C GLY A 182 12.73 26.15 2.69
N THR A 183 12.90 24.82 2.75
CA THR A 183 14.20 24.18 2.55
C THR A 183 14.44 23.95 1.06
N THR A 184 14.70 25.01 0.30
CA THR A 184 15.28 24.91 -1.04
C THR A 184 16.77 24.53 -0.92
N ARG A 185 17.03 23.22 -0.80
CA ARG A 185 18.25 22.66 -1.39
C ARG A 185 18.03 22.45 -2.87
#